data_AF-Q0BG85-F1
#
_entry.id   AF-Q0BG85-F1
#
_cell.length_a   1.000
_cell.length_b   1.000
_cell.length_c   1.000
_cell.angle_alpha   90.00
_cell.angle_beta   90.00
_cell.angle_gamma   90.00
#
_symmetry.space_group_name_H-M   'P 1'
#
loop_
_entity.id
_entity.type
_entity.pdbx_description
1 polymer ?
#
loop_
_entity_poly.entity_id
_entity_poly.type
_entity_poly.pdbx_seq_one_letter_code
_entity_poly.pdbx_strand_id
1 'polypeptide(L)'
;MSMRASLSIVTRVLAGAACAAAMLPAHAQSNLGFLNDTPLTYFSKTDRASLTKAVAQVRDEGKDGETTTWQSNGRGTQIDAKLTPSTSETDGKTCREIATEITAKGQSMTLKPVFCKTAAGKWQLQKR
;
A
#
# COMPACT_ATOMS: atom_id res chain seq x y z
N MET A 1 -35.90 -32.65 -62.32
CA MET A 1 -37.15 -32.02 -61.85
C MET A 1 -37.38 -32.40 -60.40
N SER A 2 -37.72 -31.38 -59.61
CA SER A 2 -38.43 -31.41 -58.33
C SER A 2 -37.74 -31.94 -57.06
N MET A 3 -37.31 -30.97 -56.25
CA MET A 3 -37.27 -31.03 -54.79
C MET A 3 -38.60 -31.51 -54.20
N ARG A 4 -38.53 -32.17 -53.03
CA ARG A 4 -39.38 -31.93 -51.85
C ARG A 4 -38.68 -32.49 -50.61
N ALA A 5 -38.19 -31.57 -49.78
CA ALA A 5 -37.73 -31.81 -48.43
C ALA A 5 -38.90 -32.23 -47.54
N SER A 6 -38.66 -33.07 -46.52
CA SER A 6 -39.47 -33.07 -45.29
C SER A 6 -38.72 -33.70 -44.13
N LEU A 7 -38.40 -32.82 -43.17
CA LEU A 7 -38.44 -33.01 -41.73
C LEU A 7 -37.82 -34.31 -41.16
N SER A 8 -36.60 -34.17 -40.65
CA SER A 8 -36.16 -34.84 -39.40
C SER A 8 -34.93 -34.12 -38.83
N ILE A 9 -35.05 -32.81 -38.62
CA ILE A 9 -34.02 -31.97 -37.98
C ILE A 9 -34.46 -31.68 -36.54
N VAL A 10 -34.83 -32.67 -35.72
CA VAL A 10 -35.05 -32.43 -34.28
C VAL A 10 -34.88 -33.74 -33.48
N THR A 11 -33.69 -34.33 -33.39
CA THR A 11 -33.42 -35.38 -32.38
C THR A 11 -31.95 -35.68 -32.16
N ARG A 12 -31.08 -34.68 -32.23
CA ARG A 12 -29.72 -34.77 -31.68
C ARG A 12 -29.46 -33.49 -30.93
N VAL A 13 -28.67 -33.56 -29.87
CA VAL A 13 -28.24 -32.45 -29.00
C VAL A 13 -29.18 -32.15 -27.83
N LEU A 14 -29.27 -33.03 -26.83
CA LEU A 14 -29.75 -32.65 -25.48
C LEU A 14 -29.19 -33.57 -24.35
N ALA A 15 -27.94 -34.02 -24.44
CA ALA A 15 -27.30 -34.74 -23.34
C ALA A 15 -25.80 -34.43 -23.29
N GLY A 16 -25.43 -33.32 -22.67
CA GLY A 16 -24.02 -32.97 -22.49
C GLY A 16 -23.75 -31.49 -22.23
N ALA A 17 -24.50 -30.86 -21.33
CA ALA A 17 -24.19 -29.48 -20.92
C ALA A 17 -24.83 -29.17 -19.55
N ALA A 18 -24.43 -29.89 -18.50
CA ALA A 18 -24.88 -29.56 -17.15
C ALA A 18 -23.80 -29.95 -16.14
N CYS A 19 -22.69 -29.21 -16.13
CA CYS A 19 -21.77 -29.06 -14.98
C CYS A 19 -20.69 -28.01 -15.31
N ALA A 20 -21.10 -26.82 -15.74
CA ALA A 20 -20.27 -25.62 -15.63
C ALA A 20 -20.84 -24.78 -14.47
N ALA A 21 -20.87 -25.36 -13.27
CA ALA A 21 -21.23 -24.62 -12.06
C ALA A 21 -20.14 -23.55 -11.85
N ALA A 22 -20.60 -22.30 -11.90
CA ALA A 22 -19.80 -21.10 -11.84
C ALA A 22 -18.73 -21.17 -10.74
N MET A 23 -17.46 -21.13 -11.16
CA MET A 23 -16.37 -20.65 -10.31
C MET A 23 -16.58 -19.13 -10.17
N LEU A 24 -17.47 -18.72 -9.25
CA LEU A 24 -17.53 -17.32 -8.86
C LEU A 24 -16.23 -17.02 -8.09
N PRO A 25 -15.44 -16.00 -8.49
CA PRO A 25 -14.34 -15.56 -7.67
C PRO A 25 -14.91 -15.09 -6.34
N ALA A 26 -14.58 -15.79 -5.26
CA ALA A 26 -14.80 -15.31 -3.91
C ALA A 26 -13.85 -14.11 -3.70
N HIS A 27 -14.31 -12.93 -4.09
CA HIS A 27 -13.61 -11.69 -3.77
C HIS A 27 -13.69 -11.51 -2.25
N ALA A 28 -12.61 -11.85 -1.55
CA ALA A 28 -12.43 -11.43 -0.17
C ALA A 28 -12.41 -9.90 -0.14
N GLN A 29 -13.50 -9.27 0.30
CA GLN A 29 -13.49 -7.84 0.59
C GLN A 29 -12.70 -7.63 1.89
N SER A 30 -11.43 -7.26 1.76
CA SER A 30 -10.62 -6.82 2.89
C SER A 30 -11.22 -5.53 3.46
N ASN A 31 -12.01 -5.63 4.54
CA ASN A 31 -12.53 -4.47 5.25
C ASN A 31 -11.38 -3.80 6.03
N LEU A 32 -10.84 -2.71 5.48
CA LEU A 32 -9.78 -1.92 6.12
C LEU A 32 -10.33 -0.91 7.14
N GLY A 33 -11.51 -1.16 7.71
CA GLY A 33 -12.16 -0.26 8.66
C GLY A 33 -11.29 0.11 9.86
N PHE A 34 -10.37 -0.76 10.27
CA PHE A 34 -9.39 -0.48 11.33
C PHE A 34 -8.48 0.72 11.03
N LEU A 35 -8.31 1.10 9.76
CA LEU A 35 -7.50 2.26 9.37
C LEU A 35 -8.23 3.60 9.61
N ASN A 36 -9.55 3.58 9.80
CA ASN A 36 -10.33 4.78 10.04
C ASN A 36 -10.03 5.41 11.40
N ASP A 37 -9.67 4.59 12.39
CA ASP A 37 -9.37 5.02 13.75
C ASP A 37 -7.86 5.21 13.95
N THR A 38 -7.18 5.75 12.94
CA THR A 38 -5.73 5.91 13.00
C THR A 38 -5.31 7.34 12.69
N PRO A 39 -4.16 7.82 13.22
CA PRO A 39 -3.65 9.16 12.93
C PRO A 39 -3.58 9.54 11.44
N LEU A 40 -3.49 8.55 10.53
CA LEU A 40 -3.42 8.77 9.09
C LEU A 40 -4.68 9.44 8.52
N THR A 41 -5.84 9.29 9.16
CA THR A 41 -7.09 9.91 8.67
C THR A 41 -7.12 11.42 8.84
N TYR A 42 -6.28 11.98 9.72
CA TYR A 42 -6.21 13.41 9.97
C TYR A 42 -5.28 14.17 9.01
N PHE A 43 -4.45 13.47 8.24
CA PHE A 43 -3.50 14.11 7.33
C PHE A 43 -4.19 14.82 6.17
N SER A 44 -3.89 16.10 5.98
CA SER A 44 -4.15 16.76 4.71
C SER A 44 -3.14 16.32 3.62
N LYS A 45 -3.41 16.68 2.36
CA LYS A 45 -2.45 16.47 1.27
C LYS A 45 -1.12 17.20 1.54
N THR A 46 -1.18 18.40 2.11
CA THR A 46 0.00 19.20 2.44
C THR A 46 0.80 18.57 3.56
N ASP A 47 0.13 18.03 4.58
CA ASP A 47 0.82 17.32 5.68
C ASP A 47 1.55 16.09 5.16
N ARG A 48 0.93 15.32 4.26
CA ARG A 48 1.57 14.15 3.63
C ARG A 48 2.81 14.53 2.85
N ALA A 49 2.73 15.60 2.06
CA ALA A 49 3.87 16.07 1.28
C ALA A 49 5.01 16.58 2.19
N SER A 50 4.66 17.34 3.24
CA SER A 50 5.62 17.86 4.23
C SER A 50 6.31 16.74 5.00
N LEU A 51 5.56 15.77 5.51
CA LEU A 51 6.13 14.61 6.21
C LEU A 51 7.00 13.76 5.28
N THR A 52 6.57 13.56 4.03
CA THR A 52 7.37 12.83 3.03
C THR A 52 8.72 13.51 2.79
N LYS A 53 8.75 14.85 2.74
CA LYS A 53 10.00 15.62 2.64
C LYS A 53 10.88 15.44 3.88
N ALA A 54 10.28 15.50 5.07
CA ALA A 54 11.02 15.29 6.33
C ALA A 54 11.62 13.87 6.42
N VAL A 55 10.85 12.84 6.04
CA VAL A 55 11.34 11.45 5.96
C VAL A 55 12.50 11.33 4.98
N ALA A 56 12.41 11.97 3.80
CA ALA A 56 13.49 11.95 2.82
C ALA A 56 14.76 12.64 3.35
N GLN A 57 14.60 13.77 4.04
CA GLN A 57 15.72 14.48 4.65
C GLN A 57 16.40 13.64 5.75
N VAL A 58 15.62 13.06 6.66
CA VAL A 58 16.15 12.17 7.72
C VAL A 58 16.82 10.93 7.13
N ARG A 59 16.30 10.38 6.02
CA ARG A 59 16.95 9.28 5.29
C ARG A 59 18.30 9.68 4.73
N ASP A 60 18.41 10.87 4.14
CA ASP A 60 19.62 11.28 3.41
C ASP A 60 20.70 11.81 4.36
N GLU A 61 20.31 12.57 5.38
CA GLU A 61 21.20 13.37 6.22
C GLU A 61 21.18 12.96 7.69
N GLY A 62 20.11 12.30 8.14
CA GLY A 62 19.94 11.96 9.55
C GLY A 62 21.01 11.00 10.04
N LYS A 63 21.43 11.15 11.30
CA LYS A 63 22.32 10.20 11.97
C LYS A 63 21.51 9.05 12.53
N ASP A 64 21.99 7.83 12.35
CA ASP A 64 21.30 6.64 12.87
C ASP A 64 21.08 6.73 14.39
N GLY A 65 19.87 6.38 14.82
CA GLY A 65 19.43 6.45 16.21
C GLY A 65 19.05 7.85 16.70
N GLU A 66 19.38 8.92 15.96
CA GLU A 66 18.96 10.28 16.30
C GLU A 66 17.50 10.51 15.91
N THR A 67 16.76 11.21 16.78
CA THR A 67 15.33 11.46 16.55
C THR A 67 15.10 12.90 16.16
N THR A 68 14.52 13.10 14.98
CA THR A 68 14.02 14.41 14.52
C THR A 68 12.52 14.50 14.74
N THR A 69 12.03 15.62 15.26
CA THR A 69 10.60 15.89 15.40
C THR A 69 10.06 16.60 14.16
N TRP A 70 8.83 16.29 13.80
CA TRP A 70 8.06 16.95 12.77
C TRP A 70 6.66 17.26 13.29
N GLN A 71 6.08 18.36 12.84
CA GLN A 71 4.73 18.78 13.21
C GLN A 71 3.99 19.25 11.96
N SER A 72 2.70 18.95 11.89
CA SER A 72 1.82 19.50 10.86
C SER A 72 1.69 21.02 11.02
N ASN A 73 1.63 21.76 9.91
CA ASN A 73 1.47 23.23 9.90
C ASN A 73 0.06 23.68 9.48
N GLY A 74 -0.89 22.74 9.38
CA GLY A 74 -2.26 23.00 8.94
C GLY A 74 -3.18 23.53 10.05
N ARG A 75 -4.33 24.09 9.66
CA ARG A 75 -5.43 24.49 10.57
C ARG A 75 -6.25 23.31 11.11
N GLY A 76 -5.86 22.08 10.78
CA GLY A 76 -6.60 20.86 11.11
C GLY A 76 -6.26 20.31 12.49
N THR A 77 -6.50 19.01 12.67
CA THR A 77 -5.99 18.29 13.85
C THR A 77 -4.47 18.33 13.83
N GLN A 78 -3.85 18.74 14.95
CA GLN A 78 -2.39 18.70 15.09
C GLN A 78 -1.89 17.27 15.01
N ILE A 79 -0.86 17.06 14.20
CA ILE A 79 -0.18 15.77 14.04
C ILE A 79 1.29 15.99 14.37
N ASP A 80 1.80 15.18 15.28
CA ASP A 80 3.20 15.13 15.64
C ASP A 80 3.82 13.84 15.07
N ALA A 81 5.07 13.93 14.61
CA ALA A 81 5.84 12.76 14.25
C ALA A 81 7.25 12.80 14.81
N LYS A 82 7.79 11.63 15.14
CA LYS A 82 9.20 11.41 15.46
C LYS A 82 9.80 10.49 14.41
N LEU A 83 10.93 10.91 13.84
CA LEU A 83 11.62 10.24 12.76
C LEU A 83 12.99 9.78 13.27
N THR A 84 13.23 8.47 13.28
CA THR A 84 14.49 7.87 13.72
C THR A 84 15.03 6.96 12.62
N PRO A 85 16.14 7.31 11.95
CA PRO A 85 16.73 6.47 10.93
C PRO A 85 17.57 5.34 11.54
N SER A 86 17.62 4.21 10.85
CA SER A 86 18.59 3.15 11.07
C SER A 86 19.07 2.58 9.74
N THR A 87 20.37 2.34 9.62
CA THR A 87 20.99 1.77 8.42
C THR A 87 21.23 0.27 8.62
N SER A 88 21.03 -0.49 7.56
CA SER A 88 21.32 -1.92 7.48
C SER A 88 21.89 -2.25 6.11
N GLU A 89 22.71 -3.30 6.05
CA GLU A 89 23.16 -3.88 4.78
C GLU A 89 22.35 -5.15 4.53
N THR A 90 21.59 -5.20 3.43
CA THR A 90 20.75 -6.35 3.06
C THR A 90 21.00 -6.70 1.60
N ASP A 91 21.35 -7.95 1.33
CA ASP A 91 21.67 -8.45 -0.02
C ASP A 91 22.71 -7.60 -0.77
N GLY A 92 23.72 -7.11 -0.04
CA GLY A 92 24.77 -6.23 -0.59
C GLY A 92 24.30 -4.82 -0.93
N LYS A 93 23.12 -4.39 -0.46
CA LYS A 93 22.60 -3.05 -0.61
C LYS A 93 22.51 -2.35 0.74
N THR A 94 22.95 -1.10 0.79
CA THR A 94 22.66 -0.21 1.91
C THR A 94 21.17 0.15 1.91
N CYS A 95 20.50 -0.20 2.99
CA CYS A 95 19.10 0.09 3.25
C CYS A 95 18.96 0.97 4.49
N ARG A 96 17.93 1.82 4.50
CA ARG A 96 17.61 2.72 5.60
C ARG A 96 16.14 2.61 5.97
N GLU A 97 15.88 2.18 7.20
CA GLU A 97 14.55 2.19 7.80
C GLU A 97 14.36 3.53 8.53
N ILE A 98 13.22 4.17 8.34
CA ILE A 98 12.86 5.39 9.08
C ILE A 98 11.70 5.07 10.00
N ALA A 99 11.98 4.79 11.27
CA ALA A 99 10.93 4.62 12.27
C ALA A 99 10.19 5.96 12.42
N THR A 100 8.92 5.98 12.03
CA THR A 100 8.05 7.16 11.99
C THR A 100 6.91 6.94 12.97
N GLU A 101 7.10 7.38 14.21
CA GLU A 101 6.05 7.38 15.23
C GLU A 101 5.16 8.61 14.99
N ILE A 102 3.88 8.40 14.73
CA ILE A 102 2.90 9.44 14.41
C ILE A 102 1.85 9.47 15.51
N THR A 103 1.58 10.66 16.03
CA THR A 103 0.59 10.88 17.09
C THR A 103 -0.41 11.94 16.68
N ALA A 104 -1.70 11.67 16.90
CA ALA A 104 -2.77 12.63 16.74
C ALA A 104 -3.94 12.26 17.67
N LYS A 105 -4.54 13.25 18.36
CA LYS A 105 -5.67 13.07 19.29
C LYS A 105 -5.50 11.93 20.30
N GLY A 106 -4.28 11.76 20.84
CA GLY A 106 -3.98 10.70 21.81
C GLY A 106 -3.87 9.29 21.23
N GLN A 107 -4.01 9.13 19.91
CA GLN A 107 -3.72 7.88 19.21
C GLN A 107 -2.31 7.92 18.65
N SER A 108 -1.61 6.79 18.66
CA SER A 108 -0.30 6.64 18.06
C SER A 108 -0.28 5.50 17.04
N MET A 109 0.61 5.63 16.06
CA MET A 109 0.99 4.54 15.16
C MET A 109 2.46 4.66 14.81
N THR A 110 3.07 3.56 14.40
CA THR A 110 4.45 3.58 13.90
C THR A 110 4.52 2.99 12.51
N LEU A 111 5.00 3.79 11.56
CA LEU A 111 5.33 3.34 10.22
C LEU A 111 6.85 3.14 10.13
N LYS A 112 7.27 2.12 9.37
CA LYS A 112 8.69 1.77 9.18
C LYS A 112 9.03 1.60 7.70
N PRO A 113 8.90 2.66 6.89
CA PRO A 113 9.34 2.60 5.50
C PRO A 113 10.84 2.26 5.42
N VAL A 114 11.18 1.36 4.51
CA VAL A 114 12.56 0.95 4.24
C VAL A 114 12.93 1.43 2.84
N PHE A 115 14.05 2.13 2.73
CA PHE A 115 14.59 2.61 1.46
C PHE A 115 15.92 1.93 1.21
N CYS A 116 16.09 1.24 0.09
CA CYS A 116 17.38 0.65 -0.27
C CYS A 116 18.00 1.39 -1.44
N LYS A 117 19.32 1.58 -1.41
CA LYS A 117 20.05 2.11 -2.55
C LYS A 117 20.02 1.10 -3.69
N THR A 118 19.69 1.60 -4.87
CA THR A 118 19.89 0.89 -6.14
C THR A 118 21.37 0.89 -6.51
N ALA A 119 21.76 0.09 -7.50
CA ALA A 119 23.13 0.09 -8.03
C ALA A 119 23.55 1.49 -8.56
N ALA A 120 22.60 2.30 -9.02
CA ALA A 120 22.82 3.69 -9.44
C ALA A 120 22.88 4.69 -8.26
N GLY A 121 22.90 4.22 -7.02
CA GLY A 121 22.98 5.05 -5.81
C GLY A 121 21.68 5.76 -5.41
N LYS A 122 20.59 5.60 -6.17
CA LYS A 122 19.28 6.19 -5.84
C LYS A 122 18.56 5.37 -4.78
N TRP A 123 17.92 6.03 -3.82
CA TRP A 123 17.05 5.38 -2.85
C TRP A 123 15.72 4.95 -3.46
N GLN A 124 15.30 3.71 -3.17
CA GLN A 124 14.02 3.16 -3.59
C GLN A 124 13.26 2.63 -2.36
N LEU A 125 12.00 3.05 -2.20
CA LEU A 125 11.11 2.50 -1.19
C LEU A 125 10.86 1.01 -1.47
N GLN A 126 11.04 0.18 -0.45
CA GLN A 126 10.76 -1.25 -0.52
C GLN A 126 9.30 -1.51 -0.14
N LYS A 127 8.64 -2.34 -0.95
CA LYS A 127 7.32 -2.89 -0.60
C LYS A 127 7.54 -4.01 0.43
N ARG A 128 6.68 -4.05 1.45
CA ARG A 128 6.59 -5.16 2.40
C ARG A 128 5.39 -6.03 2.06
#